data_AF-I2GGX9-F1
#
_entry.id   AF-I2GGX9-F1
#
_cell.length_a   1.000
_cell.length_b   1.000
_cell.length_c   1.000
_cell.angle_alpha   90.00
_cell.angle_beta   90.00
_cell.angle_gamma   90.00
#
_symmetry.space_group_name_H-M   'P 1'
#
loop_
_entity.id
_entity.type
_entity.pdbx_description
1 polymer ?
#
loop_
_entity_poly.entity_id
_entity_poly.type
_entity_poly.pdbx_seq_one_letter_code
_entity_poly.pdbx_strand_id
1 'polypeptide(L)'
;MVNVVLITRWLLMAAGLFGGQQTDGWMGKWSGEHREGVTYTISVRDKYRGLNVCEVHAEGIQTHYTLECVATGDPSTLKVYFRSVTDGAFYAKDRVKINEPLFVLKRSNSRVTWQWQQIFDGGIVVQKTK
;
A
#
# COMPACT_ATOMS: atom_id res chain seq x y z
N MET A 1 39.03 37.56 28.98
CA MET A 1 37.57 37.65 29.20
C MET A 1 36.93 37.88 27.84
N VAL A 2 36.73 36.79 27.09
CA VAL A 2 35.44 36.14 26.85
C VAL A 2 34.42 37.08 26.21
N ASN A 3 34.24 36.93 24.91
CA ASN A 3 32.92 36.92 24.25
C ASN A 3 33.08 36.23 22.89
N VAL A 4 33.25 34.92 22.95
CA VAL A 4 33.23 34.00 21.80
C VAL A 4 31.97 33.17 21.91
N VAL A 5 30.80 33.75 21.64
CA VAL A 5 29.56 32.99 21.45
C VAL A 5 28.64 33.82 20.57
N LEU A 6 27.97 33.16 19.61
CA LEU A 6 26.96 33.70 18.68
C LEU A 6 27.54 34.36 17.43
N ILE A 7 27.83 33.55 16.42
CA ILE A 7 27.35 33.68 15.02
C ILE A 7 27.97 32.49 14.26
N THR A 8 27.30 31.33 14.30
CA THR A 8 27.32 30.30 13.24
C THR A 8 26.39 29.13 13.63
N ARG A 9 25.13 29.46 13.93
CA ARG A 9 24.01 28.49 13.96
C ARG A 9 23.34 28.36 12.58
N TRP A 10 24.13 28.43 11.51
CA TRP A 10 23.65 28.40 10.11
C TRP A 10 24.26 27.21 9.34
N LEU A 11 24.19 26.01 9.93
CA LEU A 11 24.56 24.75 9.28
C LEU A 11 23.52 23.64 9.57
N LEU A 12 22.26 24.04 9.73
CA LEU A 12 21.12 23.14 9.92
C LEU A 12 19.99 23.57 8.97
N MET A 13 20.21 23.50 7.67
CA MET A 13 19.12 23.63 6.69
C MET A 13 19.54 23.06 5.32
N ALA A 14 19.95 21.79 5.30
CA ALA A 14 20.14 21.05 4.04
C ALA A 14 19.61 19.60 4.12
N ALA A 15 18.73 19.28 5.07
CA ALA A 15 18.07 17.97 5.15
C ALA A 15 16.63 18.00 4.60
N GLY A 16 16.31 18.98 3.76
CA GLY A 16 14.94 19.30 3.36
C GLY A 16 14.61 19.03 1.90
N LEU A 17 15.26 18.11 1.19
CA LEU A 17 14.95 17.86 -0.23
C LEU A 17 15.10 16.39 -0.67
N PHE A 18 14.66 15.44 0.16
CA PHE A 18 14.37 14.07 -0.30
C PHE A 18 12.93 13.68 0.05
N GLY A 19 11.97 14.47 -0.43
CA GLY A 19 10.57 14.04 -0.60
C GLY A 19 10.37 13.10 -1.80
N GLY A 20 11.46 12.53 -2.31
CA GLY A 20 11.47 11.61 -3.44
C GLY A 20 11.11 10.20 -2.99
N GLN A 21 9.86 9.82 -3.29
CA GLN A 21 9.42 8.47 -3.61
C GLN A 21 9.39 7.42 -2.48
N GLN A 22 8.59 7.70 -1.45
CA GLN A 22 8.36 6.77 -0.34
C GLN A 22 7.72 5.40 -0.70
N THR A 23 7.10 5.25 -1.88
CA THR A 23 6.37 4.03 -2.28
C THR A 23 7.01 3.21 -3.40
N ASP A 24 8.14 3.63 -3.98
CA ASP A 24 8.71 2.94 -5.15
C ASP A 24 9.11 1.49 -4.84
N GLY A 25 9.56 1.24 -3.62
CA GLY A 25 9.87 -0.12 -3.17
C GLY A 25 8.67 -1.07 -3.29
N TRP A 26 7.44 -0.55 -3.28
CA TRP A 26 6.20 -1.34 -3.40
C TRP A 26 5.78 -1.62 -4.84
N MET A 27 6.42 -1.01 -5.84
CA MET A 27 6.08 -1.27 -7.24
C MET A 27 6.23 -2.74 -7.61
N GLY A 28 5.34 -3.20 -8.49
CA GLY A 28 5.27 -4.59 -8.96
C GLY A 28 4.07 -5.33 -8.41
N LYS A 29 4.10 -6.65 -8.57
CA LYS A 29 2.99 -7.55 -8.24
C LYS A 29 3.30 -8.30 -6.95
N TRP A 30 2.34 -8.33 -6.02
CA TRP A 30 2.44 -9.02 -4.74
C TRP A 30 1.26 -9.97 -4.61
N SER A 31 1.53 -11.23 -4.27
CA SER A 31 0.51 -12.27 -4.23
C SER A 31 0.64 -13.15 -2.99
N GLY A 32 -0.49 -13.65 -2.51
CA GLY A 32 -0.56 -14.60 -1.41
C GLY A 32 -1.91 -15.31 -1.38
N GLU A 33 -1.94 -16.49 -0.78
CA GLU A 33 -3.13 -17.32 -0.67
C GLU A 33 -3.73 -17.21 0.72
N HIS A 34 -5.04 -17.00 0.78
CA HIS A 34 -5.82 -17.10 2.01
C HIS A 34 -6.12 -18.57 2.31
N ARG A 35 -6.26 -18.92 3.60
CA ARG A 35 -6.54 -20.28 4.07
C ARG A 35 -7.80 -20.94 3.48
N GLU A 36 -8.69 -20.13 2.90
CA GLU A 36 -9.93 -20.55 2.25
C GLU A 36 -9.75 -20.84 0.74
N GLY A 37 -8.51 -20.85 0.24
CA GLY A 37 -8.21 -21.16 -1.15
C GLY A 37 -8.47 -20.02 -2.13
N VAL A 38 -8.38 -18.77 -1.65
CA VAL A 38 -8.48 -17.57 -2.49
C VAL A 38 -7.11 -16.92 -2.58
N THR A 39 -6.60 -16.80 -3.80
CA THR A 39 -5.37 -16.07 -4.09
C THR A 39 -5.68 -14.61 -4.32
N TYR A 40 -5.01 -13.76 -3.54
CA TYR A 40 -5.10 -12.32 -3.65
C TYR A 40 -3.82 -11.78 -4.27
N THR A 41 -3.97 -10.91 -5.26
CA THR A 41 -2.85 -10.30 -5.94
C THR A 41 -3.06 -8.80 -6.11
N ILE A 42 -2.09 -8.00 -5.66
CA ILE A 42 -2.06 -6.56 -5.93
C ILE A 42 -0.94 -6.23 -6.92
N SER A 43 -1.28 -5.48 -7.96
CA SER A 43 -0.34 -4.87 -8.90
C SER A 43 -0.22 -3.39 -8.60
N VAL A 44 0.92 -2.96 -8.07
CA VAL A 44 1.22 -1.55 -7.79
C VAL A 44 2.00 -0.97 -8.96
N ARG A 45 1.40 0.01 -9.65
CA ARG A 45 1.93 0.63 -10.86
C ARG A 45 2.30 2.09 -10.60
N ASP A 46 2.55 2.80 -11.70
CA ASP A 46 3.06 4.15 -11.74
C ASP A 46 2.16 5.17 -11.02
N LYS A 47 2.71 6.36 -10.78
CA LYS A 47 2.05 7.39 -9.97
C LYS A 47 1.13 8.26 -10.82
N TYR A 48 -0.09 8.46 -10.31
CA TYR A 48 -0.98 9.51 -10.75
C TYR A 48 -1.20 10.49 -9.60
N ARG A 49 -0.78 11.75 -9.78
CA ARG A 49 -0.94 12.83 -8.79
C ARG A 49 -0.41 12.49 -7.38
N GLY A 50 0.74 11.82 -7.31
CA GLY A 50 1.38 11.46 -6.03
C GLY A 50 0.84 10.21 -5.35
N LEU A 51 -0.14 9.53 -5.96
CA LEU A 51 -0.65 8.22 -5.52
C LEU A 51 -0.25 7.15 -6.53
N ASN A 52 0.12 5.96 -6.07
CA ASN A 52 0.32 4.82 -6.96
C ASN A 52 -1.04 4.31 -7.44
N VAL A 53 -1.20 4.14 -8.74
CA VAL A 53 -2.34 3.40 -9.28
C VAL A 53 -2.11 1.92 -8.99
N CYS A 54 -3.14 1.22 -8.52
CA CYS A 54 -3.06 -0.21 -8.30
C CYS A 54 -4.30 -0.95 -8.76
N GLU A 55 -4.15 -2.26 -8.90
CA GLU A 55 -5.20 -3.19 -9.24
C GLU A 55 -5.11 -4.38 -8.31
N VAL A 56 -6.24 -4.81 -7.76
CA VAL A 56 -6.33 -6.03 -6.96
C VAL A 56 -7.17 -7.05 -7.67
N HIS A 57 -6.63 -8.25 -7.80
CA HIS A 57 -7.32 -9.41 -8.32
C HIS A 57 -7.45 -10.46 -7.21
N ALA A 58 -8.64 -10.98 -7.01
CA ALA A 58 -8.91 -12.09 -6.11
C ALA A 58 -9.54 -13.23 -6.91
N GLU A 59 -8.95 -14.42 -6.82
CA GLU A 59 -9.38 -15.61 -7.56
C GLU A 59 -9.31 -16.84 -6.65
N GLY A 60 -10.37 -17.65 -6.66
CA GLY A 60 -10.44 -18.88 -5.87
C GLY A 60 -11.85 -19.47 -5.86
N ILE A 61 -12.12 -20.31 -4.85
CA ILE A 61 -13.41 -21.00 -4.75
C ILE A 61 -14.55 -19.96 -4.65
N GLN A 62 -15.36 -19.88 -5.70
CA GLN A 62 -16.50 -18.96 -5.84
C GLN A 62 -16.17 -17.48 -5.66
N THR A 63 -14.89 -17.11 -5.68
CA THR A 63 -14.42 -15.73 -5.52
C THR A 63 -13.67 -15.33 -6.77
N HIS A 64 -14.22 -14.35 -7.48
CA HIS A 64 -13.56 -13.73 -8.62
C HIS A 64 -13.93 -12.25 -8.67
N TYR A 65 -12.97 -11.37 -8.41
CA TYR A 65 -13.15 -9.93 -8.60
C TYR A 65 -11.85 -9.20 -8.91
N THR A 66 -11.99 -8.09 -9.62
CA THR A 66 -10.92 -7.13 -9.88
C THR A 66 -11.34 -5.75 -9.38
N LEU A 67 -10.48 -5.14 -8.57
CA LEU A 67 -10.65 -3.81 -8.01
C LEU A 67 -9.61 -2.87 -8.59
N GLU A 68 -10.05 -1.70 -9.03
CA GLU A 68 -9.16 -0.55 -9.15
C GLU A 68 -8.94 0.08 -7.78
N CYS A 69 -7.69 0.46 -7.52
CA CYS A 69 -7.30 1.08 -6.27
C CYS A 69 -6.25 2.17 -6.47
N VAL A 70 -6.05 2.95 -5.42
CA VAL A 70 -4.90 3.85 -5.29
C VAL A 70 -4.15 3.52 -4.01
N ALA A 71 -2.84 3.68 -4.00
CA ALA A 71 -2.00 3.36 -2.88
C ALA A 71 -1.04 4.50 -2.53
N THR A 72 -0.78 4.65 -1.23
CA THR A 72 0.20 5.60 -0.70
C THR A 72 0.77 5.07 0.60
N GLY A 73 1.94 5.55 0.99
CA GLY A 73 2.60 5.10 2.21
C GLY A 73 4.10 5.37 2.18
N ASP A 74 4.82 4.57 2.93
CA ASP A 74 6.25 4.68 3.17
C ASP A 74 6.96 3.34 2.86
N PRO A 75 8.30 3.24 2.98
CA PRO A 75 9.01 2.02 2.64
C PRO A 75 8.61 0.78 3.44
N SER A 76 7.98 0.96 4.61
CA SER A 76 7.54 -0.09 5.53
C SER A 76 6.04 -0.40 5.43
N THR A 77 5.22 0.57 5.02
CA THR A 77 3.76 0.48 5.03
C THR A 77 3.16 1.00 3.74
N LEU A 78 2.29 0.21 3.10
CA LEU A 78 1.48 0.63 1.96
C LEU A 78 0.00 0.59 2.34
N LYS A 79 -0.66 1.74 2.31
CA LYS A 79 -2.10 1.86 2.50
C LYS A 79 -2.76 1.86 1.13
N VAL A 80 -3.76 1.01 0.95
CA VAL A 80 -4.47 0.87 -0.32
C VAL A 80 -5.92 1.25 -0.14
N TYR A 81 -6.43 2.08 -1.05
CA TYR A 81 -7.76 2.66 -1.01
C TYR A 81 -8.55 2.21 -2.23
N PHE A 82 -9.81 1.87 -2.00
CA PHE A 82 -10.72 1.44 -3.05
C PHE A 82 -11.05 2.59 -4.00
N ARG A 83 -11.18 2.29 -5.30
CA ARG A 83 -11.68 3.22 -6.31
C ARG A 83 -12.94 2.69 -6.99
N SER A 84 -12.88 1.49 -7.56
CA SER A 84 -14.01 0.87 -8.25
C SER A 84 -13.82 -0.64 -8.37
N VAL A 85 -14.92 -1.36 -8.62
CA VAL A 85 -14.90 -2.75 -9.07
C VAL A 85 -14.90 -2.71 -10.59
N THR A 86 -13.91 -3.31 -11.24
CA THR A 86 -13.81 -3.37 -12.71
C THR A 86 -14.28 -4.68 -13.28
N ASP A 87 -14.17 -5.76 -12.51
CA ASP A 87 -14.62 -7.08 -12.89
C ASP A 87 -15.03 -7.91 -11.66
N GLY A 88 -15.87 -8.91 -11.87
CA GLY A 88 -16.40 -9.78 -10.84
C GLY A 88 -17.78 -9.38 -10.31
N ALA A 89 -18.53 -10.38 -9.90
CA ALA A 89 -19.79 -10.22 -9.20
C ALA A 89 -19.57 -10.33 -7.68
N PHE A 90 -20.48 -9.78 -6.88
CA PHE A 90 -20.57 -9.99 -5.42
C PHE A 90 -19.54 -9.30 -4.50
N TYR A 91 -18.69 -8.38 -4.99
CA TYR A 91 -17.94 -7.52 -4.07
C TYR A 91 -18.90 -6.53 -3.38
N ALA A 92 -18.88 -6.49 -2.04
CA ALA A 92 -19.77 -5.65 -1.24
C ALA A 92 -19.37 -4.16 -1.26
N LYS A 93 -19.33 -3.56 -2.46
CA LYS A 93 -18.88 -2.18 -2.72
C LYS A 93 -19.60 -1.15 -1.84
N ASP A 94 -20.89 -1.35 -1.56
CA ASP A 94 -21.71 -0.42 -0.79
C ASP A 94 -21.33 -0.37 0.70
N ARG A 95 -20.53 -1.33 1.16
CA ARG A 95 -19.97 -1.38 2.52
C ARG A 95 -18.58 -0.74 2.62
N VAL A 96 -18.00 -0.30 1.50
CA VAL A 96 -16.66 0.30 1.47
C VAL A 96 -16.73 1.77 1.84
N LYS A 97 -15.90 2.17 2.79
CA LYS A 97 -15.63 3.58 3.07
C LYS A 97 -14.44 4.03 2.22
N ILE A 98 -14.71 4.84 1.20
CA ILE A 98 -13.72 5.27 0.19
C ILE A 98 -12.53 6.03 0.80
N ASN A 99 -12.75 6.74 1.92
CA ASN A 99 -11.72 7.54 2.59
C ASN A 99 -10.89 6.75 3.62
N GLU A 100 -11.19 5.47 3.83
CA GLU A 100 -10.44 4.59 4.73
C GLU A 100 -9.67 3.54 3.89
N PRO A 101 -8.48 3.09 4.32
CA PRO A 101 -7.77 2.02 3.64
C PRO A 101 -8.64 0.76 3.57
N LEU A 102 -8.66 0.11 2.40
CA LEU A 102 -9.32 -1.18 2.22
C LEU A 102 -8.46 -2.33 2.77
N PHE A 103 -7.14 -2.24 2.52
CA PHE A 103 -6.14 -3.10 3.12
C PHE A 103 -4.82 -2.33 3.30
N VAL A 104 -3.99 -2.84 4.21
CA VAL A 104 -2.67 -2.31 4.51
C VAL A 104 -1.66 -3.42 4.33
N LEU A 105 -0.62 -3.17 3.52
CA LEU A 105 0.54 -4.04 3.45
C LEU A 105 1.63 -3.50 4.37
N LYS A 106 2.26 -4.38 5.15
CA LYS A 106 3.37 -4.04 6.06
C LYS A 106 4.56 -4.93 5.81
N ARG A 107 5.75 -4.33 5.80
CA ARG A 107 7.04 -5.04 5.79
C ARG A 107 7.57 -5.19 7.20
N SER A 108 7.87 -6.42 7.59
CA SER A 108 8.56 -6.72 8.84
C SER A 108 9.44 -7.95 8.65
N ASN A 109 10.71 -7.87 9.05
CA ASN A 109 11.65 -9.01 9.04
C ASN A 109 11.64 -9.81 7.73
N SER A 110 11.76 -9.10 6.60
CA SER A 110 11.75 -9.66 5.23
C SER A 110 10.43 -10.31 4.79
N ARG A 111 9.36 -10.21 5.58
CA ARG A 111 8.02 -10.65 5.21
C ARG A 111 7.14 -9.45 4.91
N VAL A 112 6.22 -9.65 3.97
CA VAL A 112 5.13 -8.69 3.71
C VAL A 112 3.83 -9.32 4.15
N THR A 113 3.11 -8.64 5.02
CA THR A 113 1.75 -9.02 5.42
C THR A 113 0.76 -8.09 4.77
N TRP A 114 -0.32 -8.65 4.23
CA TRP A 114 -1.52 -7.95 3.80
C TRP A 114 -2.55 -8.07 4.91
N GLN A 115 -3.14 -6.97 5.34
CA GLN A 115 -4.19 -6.95 6.35
C GLN A 115 -5.43 -6.25 5.80
N TRP A 116 -6.59 -6.91 5.82
CA TRP A 116 -7.86 -6.26 5.53
C TRP A 116 -8.22 -5.31 6.66
N GLN A 117 -8.89 -4.19 6.34
CA GLN A 117 -9.24 -3.16 7.34
C GLN A 117 -10.74 -2.88 7.41
N GLN A 118 -11.54 -3.48 6.52
CA GLN A 118 -12.96 -3.18 6.39
C GLN A 118 -13.81 -4.46 6.25
N ILE A 119 -14.20 -4.82 5.02
CA ILE A 119 -15.25 -5.83 4.73
C ILE A 119 -14.93 -7.21 5.32
N PHE A 120 -13.64 -7.54 5.41
CA PHE A 120 -13.14 -8.81 5.90
C PHE A 120 -12.15 -8.57 7.03
N ASP A 121 -12.08 -9.53 7.95
CA ASP A 121 -11.07 -9.57 8.99
C ASP A 121 -9.92 -10.51 8.58
N GLY A 122 -8.73 -10.23 9.13
CA GLY A 122 -7.57 -11.11 9.00
C GLY A 122 -6.47 -10.56 8.10
N GLY A 123 -5.62 -11.47 7.65
CA GLY A 123 -4.49 -11.13 6.79
C GLY A 123 -3.82 -12.35 6.19
N ILE A 124 -3.00 -12.09 5.18
CA ILE A 124 -2.19 -13.11 4.48
C ILE A 124 -0.75 -12.65 4.41
N VAL A 125 0.15 -13.60 4.27
CA VAL A 125 1.54 -13.32 3.88
C VAL A 125 1.56 -13.23 2.36
N VAL A 126 2.16 -12.17 1.83
CA VAL A 126 2.32 -11.98 0.39
C VAL A 126 3.79 -11.93 0.03
N GLN A 127 4.07 -12.31 -1.21
CA GLN A 127 5.40 -12.31 -1.78
C GLN A 127 5.39 -11.52 -3.09
N LYS A 128 6.51 -10.85 -3.38
CA LYS A 128 6.68 -10.19 -4.66
C LYS A 128 6.81 -11.25 -5.75
N THR A 129 5.93 -11.21 -6.74
CA THR A 129 6.02 -12.09 -7.92
C THR A 129 6.90 -11.42 -8.97
N LYS A 130 7.64 -12.24 -9.73
CA LYS A 130 8.47 -11.77 -10.85
C LYS A 130 7.61 -11.25 -12.00
#